data_AF-A0AAN5CIT8-F1
#
_entry.id   AF-A0AAN5CIT8-F1
#
_cell.length_a   1.000
_cell.length_b   1.000
_cell.length_c   1.000
_cell.angle_alpha   90.00
_cell.angle_beta   90.00
_cell.angle_gamma   90.00
#
_symmetry.space_group_name_H-M   'P 1'
#
loop_
_entity.id
_entity.type
_entity.pdbx_description
1 polymer ?
#
loop_
_entity_poly.entity_id
_entity_poly.type
_entity_poly.pdbx_seq_one_letter_code
_entity_poly.pdbx_strand_id
1 'polypeptide(L)'
;MLFIGFLVAWGPHIAPDKADYLKPCLTNWWHNALYINNFDIDLCYGVTWYLAADMQFYCIAPFFLLAIHYAKKVGFCAIIAGILYSICSTIFLIAFYDLPAISMIIDQSRNDEYFYAVHIKPWT
;
A
#
# COMPACT_ATOMS: atom_id res chain seq x y z
N MET A 1 2.67 -14.11 5.91
CA MET A 1 2.14 -14.43 7.26
C MET A 1 3.15 -15.16 8.15
N LEU A 2 3.77 -16.27 7.74
CA LEU A 2 4.80 -16.99 8.53
C LEU A 2 5.94 -16.07 9.02
N PHE A 3 6.41 -15.16 8.16
CA PHE A 3 7.45 -14.19 8.51
C PHE A 3 7.02 -13.20 9.60
N ILE A 4 5.77 -12.71 9.57
CA ILE A 4 5.23 -11.79 10.59
C ILE A 4 5.07 -12.53 11.91
N GLY A 5 4.57 -13.77 11.87
CA GLY A 5 4.47 -14.62 13.06
C GLY A 5 5.82 -14.88 13.72
N PHE A 6 6.86 -15.12 12.92
CA PHE A 6 8.24 -15.22 13.42
C PHE A 6 8.71 -13.90 14.06
N LEU A 7 8.51 -12.75 13.39
CA LEU A 7 8.91 -11.44 13.92
C LEU A 7 8.18 -11.07 15.21
N VAL A 8 6.89 -11.38 15.34
CA VAL A 8 6.12 -11.11 16.55
C VAL A 8 6.56 -12.01 17.70
N ALA A 9 6.83 -13.29 17.43
CA ALA A 9 7.25 -14.25 18.46
C ALA A 9 8.70 -14.04 18.92
N TRP A 10 9.62 -13.79 17.98
CA TRP A 10 11.07 -13.73 18.26
C TRP A 10 11.62 -12.31 18.30
N GLY A 11 10.94 -11.32 17.75
CA GLY A 11 11.38 -9.93 17.71
C GLY A 11 11.72 -9.32 19.08
N PRO A 12 10.88 -9.48 20.11
CA PRO A 12 11.19 -8.97 21.46
C PRO A 12 12.44 -9.60 22.08
N HIS A 13 12.77 -10.84 21.71
CA HIS A 13 13.99 -11.51 22.17
C HIS A 13 15.25 -11.05 21.44
N ILE A 14 15.12 -10.63 20.18
CA ILE A 14 16.23 -10.16 19.34
C ILE A 14 16.53 -8.68 19.60
N ALA A 15 15.50 -7.86 19.78
CA ALA A 15 15.61 -6.41 19.97
C ALA A 15 14.57 -5.92 21.01
N PRO A 16 14.84 -6.09 22.32
CA PRO A 16 13.88 -5.79 23.37
C PRO A 16 13.47 -4.31 23.39
N ASP A 17 14.38 -3.40 23.07
CA ASP A 17 14.14 -1.95 23.03
C ASP A 17 13.15 -1.53 21.93
N LYS A 18 12.88 -2.43 20.97
CA LYS A 18 11.96 -2.22 19.85
C LYS A 18 10.66 -3.01 19.97
N ALA A 19 10.41 -3.65 21.12
CA ALA A 19 9.20 -4.46 21.33
C ALA A 19 7.90 -3.66 21.12
N ASP A 20 7.92 -2.34 21.40
CA ASP A 20 6.76 -1.48 21.24
C ASP A 20 6.31 -1.32 19.78
N TYR A 21 7.22 -1.40 18.80
CA TYR A 21 6.89 -1.35 17.37
C TYR A 21 6.09 -2.59 16.91
N LEU A 22 6.10 -3.68 17.69
CA LEU A 22 5.36 -4.91 17.38
C LEU A 22 3.94 -4.92 17.97
N LYS A 23 3.57 -3.93 18.80
CA LYS A 23 2.23 -3.86 19.39
C LYS A 23 1.11 -3.80 18.33
N PRO A 24 1.20 -2.98 17.26
CA PRO A 24 0.19 -2.98 16.21
C PRO A 24 0.09 -4.34 15.50
N CYS A 25 1.20 -5.07 15.36
CA CYS A 25 1.22 -6.41 14.78
C CYS A 25 0.42 -7.43 15.61
N LEU A 26 0.48 -7.31 16.94
CA LEU A 26 -0.24 -8.18 17.86
C LEU A 26 -1.72 -7.85 17.94
N THR A 27 -2.09 -6.57 17.85
CA THR A 27 -3.49 -6.14 17.91
C THR A 27 -4.20 -6.38 16.56
N ASN A 28 -3.54 -6.04 15.45
CA ASN A 28 -4.10 -6.08 14.10
C ASN A 28 -3.59 -7.28 13.29
N TRP A 29 -3.19 -8.38 13.95
CA TRP A 29 -2.68 -9.58 13.29
C TRP A 29 -3.67 -10.16 12.26
N TRP A 30 -4.97 -10.06 12.56
CA TRP A 30 -6.03 -10.59 11.72
C TRP A 30 -6.28 -9.72 10.48
N HIS A 31 -6.09 -8.40 10.56
CA HIS A 31 -6.11 -7.52 9.38
C HIS A 31 -5.01 -7.91 8.38
N ASN A 32 -3.82 -8.23 8.89
CA ASN A 32 -2.71 -8.73 8.09
C ASN A 32 -3.07 -10.08 7.45
N ALA A 33 -3.64 -11.02 8.20
CA ALA A 33 -4.06 -12.32 7.69
C ALA A 33 -5.13 -12.22 6.58
N LEU A 34 -6.03 -11.25 6.69
CA LEU A 34 -7.07 -10.97 5.70
C LEU A 34 -6.61 -10.06 4.55
N TYR A 35 -5.37 -9.55 4.57
CA TYR A 35 -4.84 -8.60 3.58
C TYR A 35 -5.68 -7.31 3.45
N ILE A 36 -6.18 -6.80 4.58
CA ILE A 36 -6.92 -5.51 4.68
C ILE A 36 -6.16 -4.45 5.47
N ASN A 37 -4.97 -4.79 5.96
CA ASN A 37 -4.10 -3.90 6.74
C ASN A 37 -3.57 -2.70 5.94
N ASN A 38 -3.87 -2.59 4.64
CA ASN A 38 -3.56 -1.39 3.87
C ASN A 38 -4.49 -0.20 4.18
N PHE A 39 -5.64 -0.45 4.83
CA PHE A 39 -6.58 0.58 5.27
C PHE A 39 -6.34 1.07 6.71
N ASP A 40 -5.43 0.43 7.43
CA ASP A 40 -5.12 0.79 8.81
C ASP A 40 -4.15 1.97 8.87
N ILE A 41 -4.37 2.84 9.87
CA ILE A 41 -3.41 3.90 10.24
C ILE A 41 -2.21 3.28 10.99
N ASP A 42 -2.48 2.28 11.83
CA ASP A 42 -1.48 1.60 12.66
C ASP A 42 -0.91 0.37 11.95
N LEU A 43 0.02 0.63 11.03
CA LEU A 43 0.66 -0.40 10.20
C LEU A 43 1.65 -1.20 11.04
N CYS A 44 1.54 -2.53 11.00
CA CYS A 44 2.50 -3.43 11.64
C CYS A 44 3.89 -3.35 10.99
N TYR A 45 3.92 -3.43 9.66
CA TYR A 45 5.17 -3.44 8.90
C TYR A 45 4.93 -2.94 7.48
N GLY A 46 5.74 -1.99 7.00
CA GLY A 46 5.51 -1.36 5.69
C GLY A 46 5.40 -2.37 4.54
N VAL A 47 6.17 -3.45 4.55
CA VAL A 47 6.09 -4.49 3.50
C VAL A 47 4.73 -5.19 3.48
N THR A 48 4.08 -5.32 4.63
CA THR A 48 2.75 -5.97 4.71
C THR A 48 1.66 -5.12 4.10
N TRP A 49 1.83 -3.79 4.04
CA TRP A 49 0.93 -2.89 3.33
C TRP A 49 0.92 -3.19 1.83
N TYR A 50 2.10 -3.32 1.22
CA TYR A 50 2.24 -3.66 -0.20
C TYR A 50 1.68 -5.05 -0.51
N LEU A 51 1.95 -6.03 0.36
CA LEU A 51 1.44 -7.38 0.17
C LEU A 51 -0.11 -7.44 0.19
N ALA A 52 -0.74 -6.60 1.01
CA ALA A 52 -2.19 -6.46 1.03
C ALA A 52 -2.74 -5.81 -0.25
N ALA A 53 -2.10 -4.73 -0.71
CA ALA A 53 -2.46 -4.08 -1.97
C ALA A 53 -2.32 -5.05 -3.16
N ASP A 54 -1.24 -5.84 -3.22
CA ASP A 54 -1.01 -6.82 -4.28
C ASP A 54 -2.09 -7.91 -4.31
N MET A 55 -2.53 -8.40 -3.15
CA MET A 55 -3.63 -9.37 -3.08
C MET A 55 -4.94 -8.77 -3.60
N GLN A 56 -5.23 -7.51 -3.28
CA GLN A 56 -6.42 -6.82 -3.80
C GLN A 56 -6.36 -6.69 -5.32
N PHE A 57 -5.21 -6.31 -5.89
CA PHE A 57 -5.03 -6.28 -7.34
C PHE A 57 -5.13 -7.67 -7.98
N TYR A 58 -4.63 -8.70 -7.32
CA TYR A 58 -4.75 -10.08 -7.79
C TYR A 58 -6.21 -10.54 -7.84
N CYS A 59 -7.03 -10.16 -6.84
CA CYS A 59 -8.47 -10.40 -6.85
C CYS A 59 -9.20 -9.64 -7.96
N ILE A 60 -8.74 -8.43 -8.32
CA ILE A 60 -9.37 -7.61 -9.37
C ILE A 60 -8.92 -8.04 -10.78
N ALA A 61 -7.69 -8.55 -10.93
CA ALA A 61 -7.11 -8.99 -12.20
C ALA A 61 -8.02 -9.89 -13.08
N PRO A 62 -8.72 -10.94 -12.56
CA PRO A 62 -9.59 -11.76 -13.40
C PRO A 62 -10.73 -10.98 -14.05
N PHE A 63 -11.23 -9.89 -13.45
CA PHE A 63 -12.27 -9.07 -14.07
C PHE A 63 -11.76 -8.37 -15.32
N PHE A 64 -10.55 -7.82 -15.29
CA PHE A 64 -9.91 -7.23 -16.47
C PHE A 64 -9.62 -8.30 -17.54
N LEU A 65 -9.15 -9.48 -17.13
CA LEU A 65 -8.88 -10.59 -18.05
C LEU A 65 -10.17 -11.09 -18.73
N LEU A 66 -11.26 -11.24 -17.97
CA LEU A 66 -12.56 -11.60 -18.51
C LEU A 66 -13.11 -10.50 -19.44
N ALA A 67 -12.95 -9.23 -19.10
CA ALA A 67 -13.34 -8.12 -19.96
C ALA A 67 -12.59 -8.14 -21.30
N ILE A 68 -11.28 -8.44 -21.30
CA ILE A 68 -10.51 -8.63 -22.54
C ILE A 68 -11.01 -9.85 -23.32
N HIS A 69 -11.29 -10.95 -22.63
CA HIS A 69 -11.74 -12.20 -23.25
C HIS A 69 -13.05 -12.02 -24.02
N TYR A 70 -14.07 -11.42 -23.39
CA TYR A 70 -15.38 -11.21 -24.01
C TYR A 70 -15.43 -9.99 -24.94
N ALA A 71 -14.72 -8.91 -24.60
CA ALA A 71 -14.78 -7.65 -25.34
C ALA A 71 -13.41 -6.95 -25.33
N LYS A 72 -12.49 -7.42 -26.18
CA LYS A 72 -11.10 -6.92 -26.29
C LYS A 72 -10.99 -5.39 -26.22
N LYS A 73 -11.79 -4.66 -27.02
CA LYS A 73 -11.76 -3.19 -27.03
C LYS A 73 -12.10 -2.59 -25.67
N VAL A 74 -13.14 -3.09 -25.01
CA VAL A 74 -13.57 -2.61 -23.68
C VAL A 74 -12.50 -2.94 -22.63
N GLY A 75 -11.95 -4.15 -22.65
CA GLY A 75 -10.87 -4.54 -21.74
C GLY A 75 -9.63 -3.65 -21.86
N PHE A 76 -9.17 -3.39 -23.09
CA PHE A 76 -8.04 -2.48 -23.33
C PHE A 76 -8.35 -1.04 -22.90
N CYS A 77 -9.55 -0.52 -23.21
CA CYS A 77 -9.97 0.80 -22.75
C CYS A 77 -9.98 0.89 -21.22
N ALA A 78 -10.44 -0.14 -20.51
CA ALA A 78 -10.47 -0.17 -19.06
C ALA A 78 -9.05 -0.14 -18.45
N ILE A 79 -8.09 -0.88 -19.02
CA ILE A 79 -6.69 -0.85 -18.56
C ILE A 79 -6.07 0.52 -18.80
N ILE A 80 -6.23 1.09 -20.01
CA ILE A 80 -5.70 2.43 -20.32
C ILE A 80 -6.31 3.48 -19.39
N ALA A 81 -7.63 3.41 -19.15
CA ALA A 81 -8.31 4.30 -18.22
C ALA A 81 -7.75 4.16 -16.78
N GLY A 82 -7.49 2.94 -16.32
CA GLY A 82 -6.89 2.70 -15.00
C GLY A 82 -5.47 3.28 -14.87
N ILE A 83 -4.64 3.13 -15.90
CA ILE A 83 -3.29 3.72 -15.94
C ILE A 83 -3.36 5.25 -15.92
N LEU A 84 -4.21 5.83 -16.77
CA LEU A 84 -4.39 7.28 -16.83
C LEU A 84 -4.94 7.82 -15.51
N TYR A 85 -5.90 7.13 -14.90
CA TYR A 85 -6.43 7.50 -13.59
C TYR A 85 -5.32 7.55 -12.53
N SER A 86 -4.47 6.52 -12.45
CA SER A 86 -3.36 6.47 -11.49
C SER A 86 -2.34 7.61 -11.69
N ILE A 87 -2.00 7.93 -12.94
CA ILE A 87 -1.07 9.01 -13.24
C ILE A 87 -1.71 10.37 -12.91
N CYS A 88 -2.96 10.57 -13.33
CA CYS A 88 -3.68 11.83 -13.09
C CYS A 88 -3.93 12.08 -11.61
N SER A 89 -4.29 11.07 -10.81
CA SER A 89 -4.48 11.23 -9.36
C SER A 89 -3.16 11.61 -8.69
N THR A 90 -2.06 10.97 -9.05
CA THR A 90 -0.72 11.30 -8.52
C THR A 90 -0.33 12.74 -8.86
N ILE A 91 -0.48 13.17 -10.11
CA ILE A 91 -0.18 14.55 -10.52
C ILE A 91 -1.09 15.55 -9.79
N PHE A 92 -2.38 15.24 -9.69
CA PHE A 92 -3.34 16.10 -9.01
C PHE A 92 -2.98 16.29 -7.53
N LEU A 93 -2.62 15.22 -6.82
CA LEU A 93 -2.21 15.30 -5.41
C LEU A 93 -0.93 16.11 -5.23
N ILE A 94 0.06 15.89 -6.09
CA ILE A 94 1.32 16.63 -6.03
C ILE A 94 1.06 18.13 -6.22
N ALA A 95 0.22 18.49 -7.20
CA ALA A 95 -0.13 19.89 -7.46
C ALA A 95 -1.03 20.51 -6.37
N PHE A 96 -1.95 19.74 -5.78
CA PHE A 96 -2.89 20.23 -4.78
C PHE A 96 -2.24 20.47 -3.42
N TYR A 97 -1.28 19.61 -3.03
CA TYR A 97 -0.58 19.69 -1.75
C TYR A 97 0.79 20.42 -1.86
N ASP A 98 1.11 21.03 -3.01
CA ASP A 98 2.42 21.67 -3.27
C ASP A 98 3.61 20.76 -2.90
N LEU A 99 3.44 19.46 -3.16
CA LEU A 99 4.42 18.44 -2.86
C LEU A 99 5.53 18.46 -3.90
N PRO A 100 6.74 18.05 -3.53
CA PRO A 100 7.80 17.96 -4.49
C PRO A 100 7.66 16.73 -5.41
N ALA A 101 8.05 16.90 -6.67
CA ALA A 101 8.04 15.81 -7.65
C ALA A 101 9.11 14.73 -7.38
N ILE A 102 10.12 15.03 -6.55
CA ILE A 102 11.21 14.11 -6.19
C ILE A 102 11.35 14.09 -4.67
N SER A 103 11.06 12.94 -4.06
CA SER A 103 11.17 12.73 -2.61
C SER A 103 12.63 12.70 -2.13
N MET A 104 13.52 11.99 -2.83
CA MET A 104 14.88 11.69 -2.37
C MET A 104 15.85 12.89 -2.22
N ILE A 105 15.46 14.12 -2.58
CA ILE A 105 16.35 15.31 -2.58
C ILE A 105 15.96 16.32 -1.48
N ILE A 106 14.91 16.06 -0.71
CA ILE A 106 14.23 17.10 0.09
C ILE A 106 14.28 16.80 1.59
N ASP A 107 14.07 17.84 2.40
CA ASP A 107 13.97 17.75 3.85
C ASP A 107 13.02 16.64 4.32
N GLN A 108 13.35 16.01 5.44
CA GLN A 108 12.65 14.83 5.98
C GLN A 108 11.16 15.10 6.18
N SER A 109 10.78 16.31 6.62
CA SER A 109 9.39 16.69 6.88
C SER A 109 8.49 16.58 5.65
N ARG A 110 8.93 17.14 4.53
CA ARG A 110 8.19 17.09 3.25
C ARG A 110 8.20 15.70 2.64
N ASN A 111 9.23 14.91 2.94
CA ASN A 111 9.29 13.51 2.54
C ASN A 111 8.21 12.70 3.23
N ASP A 112 8.06 12.83 4.54
CA ASP A 112 7.05 12.11 5.31
C ASP A 112 5.64 12.47 4.82
N GLU A 113 5.40 13.76 4.51
CA GLU A 113 4.13 14.24 3.93
C GLU A 113 3.88 13.65 2.53
N TYR A 114 4.90 13.63 1.67
CA TYR A 114 4.81 12.99 0.36
C TYR A 114 4.47 11.50 0.48
N PHE A 115 5.18 10.76 1.34
CA PHE A 115 4.93 9.34 1.55
C PHE A 115 3.52 9.10 2.09
N TYR A 116 3.06 9.91 3.03
CA TYR A 116 1.72 9.76 3.59
C TYR A 116 0.62 10.06 2.56
N ALA A 117 0.73 11.18 1.84
CA ALA A 117 -0.30 11.65 0.92
C ALA A 117 -0.36 10.84 -0.39
N VAL A 118 0.80 10.41 -0.91
CA VAL A 118 0.92 9.81 -2.26
C VAL A 118 1.13 8.30 -2.20
N HIS A 119 1.80 7.76 -1.18
CA HIS A 119 2.16 6.33 -1.14
C HIS A 119 1.35 5.50 -0.14
N ILE A 120 1.08 6.02 1.05
CA ILE A 120 0.47 5.22 2.13
C ILE A 120 -1.06 5.23 2.05
N LYS A 121 -1.65 6.34 1.63
CA LYS A 121 -3.10 6.52 1.62
C LYS A 121 -3.76 5.65 0.53
N PRO A 122 -4.63 4.69 0.90
CA PRO A 122 -5.13 3.68 -0.04
C PRO A 122 -6.32 4.15 -0.90
N TRP A 123 -6.85 5.37 -0.68
CA TRP A 123 -8.04 5.90 -1.37
C TRP A 123 -7.77 7.14 -2.23
N THR A 124 -6.58 7.22 -2.82
CA THR A 124 -6.12 8.38 -3.58
C THR A 124 -6.01 8.08 -5.07
#